data_AF-A0A412HW76-F1
#
_entry.id   AF-A0A412HW76-F1
#
_cell.length_a   1.000
_cell.length_b   1.000
_cell.length_c   1.000
_cell.angle_alpha   90.00
_cell.angle_beta   90.00
_cell.angle_gamma   90.00
#
_symmetry.space_group_name_H-M   'P 1'
#
loop_
_entity.id
_entity.type
_entity.pdbx_description
1 polymer ?
#
loop_
_entity_poly.entity_id
_entity_poly.type
_entity_poly.pdbx_seq_one_letter_code
_entity_poly.pdbx_strand_id
1 'polypeptide(L)'
;VNAYCWAHARRKFRDSLPNDLENAENTLPIIAMNKIKKLFAIEKEIEALSPDKKVKIRQLKSKPLIDDFFSWCKSNQNATASAKLSRAFKYVLNHEEGLRQYLYDGYIPMTNSLDERVIRPFTTGRKNWLFSASVSGAESSANAYSIIETAKANGLDPYKYLTTIFTYLPSQDLIKNPEIIDEFLPWSEFVQKNCK
;
A
#
# COMPACT_ATOMS: atom_id res chain seq x y z
N VAL A 1 4.58 12.17 -6.28
CA VAL A 1 3.58 12.34 -5.19
C VAL A 1 3.91 11.35 -4.08
N ASN A 2 4.04 11.78 -2.83
CA ASN A 2 4.32 10.87 -1.70
C ASN A 2 3.02 10.58 -0.94
N ALA A 3 2.50 9.36 -1.05
CA ALA A 3 1.32 8.91 -0.30
C ALA A 3 1.74 8.20 1.01
N TYR A 4 1.10 8.56 2.13
CA TYR A 4 1.34 7.91 3.43
C TYR A 4 0.16 7.03 3.84
N CYS A 5 0.47 6.02 4.66
CA CYS A 5 -0.47 4.96 5.03
C CYS A 5 -1.26 5.28 6.31
N TRP A 6 -2.59 5.24 6.20
CA TRP A 6 -3.47 5.42 7.37
C TRP A 6 -3.43 4.24 8.36
N ALA A 7 -3.04 3.03 7.92
CA ALA A 7 -2.84 1.91 8.84
C ALA A 7 -1.65 2.18 9.79
N HIS A 8 -0.59 2.82 9.28
CA HIS A 8 0.54 3.26 10.10
C HIS A 8 0.18 4.38 11.07
N ALA A 9 -0.58 5.38 10.62
CA ALA A 9 -1.11 6.42 11.49
C ALA A 9 -1.92 5.81 12.64
N ARG A 10 -2.86 4.90 12.32
CA ARG A 10 -3.68 4.20 13.31
C ARG A 10 -2.86 3.37 14.30
N ARG A 11 -1.83 2.66 13.81
CA ARG A 11 -0.95 1.84 14.65
C ARG A 11 -0.22 2.67 15.70
N LYS A 12 0.27 3.86 15.35
CA LYS A 12 0.95 4.75 16.31
C LYS A 12 0.04 5.18 17.46
N PHE A 13 -1.23 5.47 17.18
CA PHE A 13 -2.20 5.74 18.24
C PHE A 13 -2.49 4.49 19.08
N ARG A 14 -2.65 3.31 18.45
CA ARG A 14 -2.80 2.04 19.18
C ARG A 14 -1.63 1.78 20.12
N ASP A 15 -0.40 1.95 19.65
CA ASP A 15 0.82 1.71 20.43
C ASP A 15 1.01 2.74 21.57
N SER A 16 0.26 3.85 21.54
CA SER A 16 0.27 4.89 22.57
C SER A 16 -0.76 4.69 23.68
N LEU A 17 -1.60 3.66 23.59
CA LEU A 17 -2.54 3.31 24.65
C LEU A 17 -1.79 2.94 25.94
N PRO A 18 -2.30 3.37 27.11
CA PRO A 18 -1.80 2.88 28.39
C PRO A 18 -2.06 1.37 28.54
N ASN A 19 -1.22 0.71 29.34
CA ASN A 19 -1.34 -0.73 29.58
C ASN A 19 -2.58 -1.08 30.42
N ASP A 20 -3.07 -0.15 31.24
CA ASP A 20 -4.32 -0.29 31.98
C ASP A 20 -5.51 0.15 31.11
N LEU A 21 -6.32 -0.83 30.73
CA LEU A 21 -7.46 -0.65 29.83
C LEU A 21 -8.78 -0.31 30.56
N GLU A 22 -8.81 -0.37 31.88
CA GLU A 22 -10.04 -0.20 32.69
C GLU A 22 -10.73 1.16 32.51
N ASN A 23 -10.02 2.19 32.02
CA ASN A 23 -10.57 3.53 31.73
C ASN A 23 -10.21 4.04 30.32
N ALA A 24 -10.02 3.14 29.34
CA ALA A 24 -9.53 3.54 28.02
C ALA A 24 -10.58 4.27 27.15
N GLU A 25 -11.87 4.16 27.50
CA GLU A 25 -12.95 4.87 26.80
C GLU A 25 -12.74 6.39 26.89
N ASN A 26 -12.89 7.10 25.77
CA ASN A 26 -12.66 8.56 25.63
C ASN A 26 -11.21 9.06 25.79
N THR A 27 -10.21 8.19 25.83
CA THR A 27 -8.82 8.64 25.74
C THR A 27 -8.49 9.17 24.33
N LEU A 28 -7.55 10.12 24.23
CA LEU A 28 -7.12 10.70 22.95
C LEU A 28 -6.73 9.64 21.89
N PRO A 29 -5.97 8.56 22.21
CA PRO A 29 -5.67 7.53 21.22
C PRO A 29 -6.91 6.80 20.70
N ILE A 30 -7.88 6.49 21.57
CA ILE A 30 -9.13 5.85 21.17
C ILE A 30 -9.97 6.76 20.28
N ILE A 31 -10.07 8.06 20.62
CA ILE A 31 -10.76 9.06 19.79
C ILE A 31 -10.12 9.12 18.39
N ALA A 32 -8.78 9.21 18.31
CA ALA A 32 -8.05 9.20 17.05
C ALA A 32 -8.33 7.94 16.23
N MET A 33 -8.24 6.77 16.87
CA MET A 33 -8.50 5.47 16.22
C MET A 33 -9.94 5.36 15.72
N ASN A 34 -10.92 5.90 16.45
CA ASN A 34 -12.33 5.90 16.06
C ASN A 34 -12.59 6.85 14.87
N LYS A 35 -11.96 8.04 14.85
CA LYS A 35 -12.00 8.93 13.68
C LYS A 35 -11.41 8.23 12.44
N ILE A 36 -10.25 7.59 12.58
CA ILE A 36 -9.62 6.84 11.48
C ILE A 36 -10.49 5.64 11.04
N LYS A 37 -11.13 4.93 11.98
CA LYS A 37 -12.02 3.79 11.67
C LYS A 37 -13.14 4.18 10.71
N LYS A 38 -13.68 5.40 10.81
CA LYS A 38 -14.71 5.90 9.87
C LYS A 38 -14.19 5.98 8.43
N LEU A 39 -12.93 6.39 8.24
CA LEU A 39 -12.28 6.41 6.93
C LEU A 39 -12.16 5.00 6.33
N PHE A 40 -11.74 4.03 7.15
CA PHE A 40 -11.69 2.62 6.73
C PHE A 40 -13.06 2.05 6.34
N ALA A 41 -14.13 2.48 7.02
CA ALA A 41 -15.49 2.06 6.67
C ALA A 41 -15.87 2.56 5.26
N ILE A 42 -15.59 3.83 4.95
CA ILE A 42 -15.83 4.40 3.62
C ILE A 42 -15.02 3.66 2.55
N GLU A 43 -13.72 3.42 2.79
CA GLU A 43 -12.87 2.72 1.81
C GLU A 43 -13.37 1.30 1.51
N LYS A 44 -13.92 0.61 2.53
CA LYS A 44 -14.53 -0.71 2.35
C LYS A 44 -15.80 -0.65 1.48
N GLU A 45 -16.63 0.38 1.64
CA GLU A 45 -17.85 0.56 0.83
C GLU A 45 -17.54 0.82 -0.65
N ILE A 46 -16.40 1.44 -0.95
CA ILE A 46 -16.05 1.88 -2.30
C ILE A 46 -14.98 1.00 -2.99
N GLU A 47 -14.56 -0.10 -2.35
CA GLU A 47 -13.43 -0.93 -2.80
C GLU A 47 -13.57 -1.40 -4.26
N ALA A 48 -14.77 -1.85 -4.64
CA ALA A 48 -15.08 -2.36 -5.98
C ALA A 48 -15.43 -1.28 -7.02
N LEU A 49 -15.42 0.01 -6.64
CA LEU A 49 -15.75 1.09 -7.55
C LEU A 49 -14.56 1.50 -8.43
N SER A 50 -14.86 2.09 -9.59
CA SER A 50 -13.84 2.66 -10.46
C SER A 50 -13.06 3.80 -9.77
N PRO A 51 -11.81 4.06 -10.17
CA PRO A 51 -10.98 5.14 -9.61
C PRO A 51 -11.70 6.50 -9.55
N ASP A 52 -12.39 6.90 -10.63
CA ASP A 52 -13.11 8.17 -10.68
C ASP A 52 -14.26 8.25 -9.67
N LYS A 53 -14.98 7.14 -9.48
CA LYS A 53 -16.06 7.06 -8.48
C LYS A 53 -15.50 7.09 -7.06
N LYS A 54 -14.36 6.44 -6.82
CA LYS A 54 -13.65 6.50 -5.53
C LYS A 54 -13.28 7.94 -5.20
N VAL A 55 -12.67 8.69 -6.12
CA VAL A 55 -12.31 10.10 -5.90
C VAL A 55 -13.54 10.93 -5.54
N LYS A 56 -14.63 10.82 -6.29
CA LYS A 56 -15.89 11.55 -6.00
C LYS A 56 -16.40 11.29 -4.58
N ILE A 57 -16.45 10.02 -4.15
CA ILE A 57 -16.92 9.67 -2.81
C ILE A 57 -15.93 10.11 -1.73
N ARG A 58 -14.62 9.98 -1.97
CA ARG A 58 -13.58 10.45 -1.05
C ARG A 58 -13.66 11.96 -0.83
N GLN A 59 -13.89 12.74 -1.87
CA GLN A 59 -14.09 14.20 -1.75
C GLN A 59 -15.36 14.54 -0.95
N LEU A 60 -16.46 13.81 -1.17
CA LEU A 60 -17.73 14.07 -0.50
C LEU A 60 -17.76 13.61 0.97
N LYS A 61 -17.24 12.41 1.25
CA LYS A 61 -17.35 11.73 2.56
C LYS A 61 -16.06 11.73 3.35
N SER A 62 -14.92 11.38 2.75
CA SER A 62 -13.65 11.20 3.48
C SER A 62 -12.97 12.53 3.77
N LYS A 63 -12.98 13.49 2.83
CA LYS A 63 -12.31 14.78 3.00
C LYS A 63 -12.80 15.55 4.23
N PRO A 64 -14.12 15.72 4.49
CA PRO A 64 -14.59 16.40 5.71
C PRO A 64 -14.13 15.71 6.99
N LEU A 65 -14.09 14.37 7.02
CA LEU A 65 -13.62 13.61 8.18
C LEU A 65 -12.11 13.77 8.41
N ILE A 66 -11.33 13.89 7.33
CA ILE A 66 -9.90 14.16 7.40
C ILE A 66 -9.64 15.59 7.88
N ASP A 67 -10.39 16.57 7.39
CA ASP A 67 -10.29 17.96 7.83
C ASP A 67 -10.61 18.10 9.33
N ASP A 68 -11.68 17.44 9.79
CA ASP A 68 -12.02 17.33 11.21
C ASP A 68 -10.91 16.62 12.01
N PHE A 69 -10.38 15.51 11.52
CA PHE A 69 -9.31 14.77 12.19
C PHE A 69 -8.05 15.62 12.39
N PHE A 70 -7.58 16.32 11.34
CA PHE A 70 -6.38 17.14 11.44
C PHE A 70 -6.59 18.39 12.30
N SER A 71 -7.77 19.01 12.22
CA SER A 71 -8.14 20.12 13.10
C SER A 71 -8.14 19.66 14.56
N TRP A 72 -8.76 18.52 14.85
CA TRP A 72 -8.76 17.90 16.17
C TRP A 72 -7.33 17.57 16.64
N CYS A 73 -6.47 17.04 15.78
CA CYS A 73 -5.07 16.77 16.12
C CYS A 73 -4.31 18.06 16.49
N LYS A 74 -4.49 19.15 15.74
CA LYS A 74 -3.84 20.44 16.02
C LYS A 74 -4.26 21.00 17.38
N SER A 75 -5.53 20.86 17.76
CA SER A 75 -6.04 21.32 19.06
C SER A 75 -5.56 20.46 20.24
N ASN A 76 -5.31 19.17 20.03
CA ASN A 76 -5.02 18.22 21.11
C ASN A 76 -3.54 17.83 21.25
N GLN A 77 -2.67 18.22 20.31
CA GLN A 77 -1.25 17.82 20.30
C GLN A 77 -0.45 18.24 21.56
N ASN A 78 -0.90 19.26 22.28
CA ASN A 78 -0.25 19.75 23.51
C ASN A 78 -0.78 19.09 24.79
N ALA A 79 -1.93 18.40 24.72
CA ALA A 79 -2.56 17.73 25.87
C ALA A 79 -2.06 16.28 26.05
N THR A 80 -0.90 15.94 25.49
CA THR A 80 -0.42 14.55 25.44
C THR A 80 0.22 14.13 26.75
N ALA A 81 -0.35 13.10 27.39
CA ALA A 81 0.15 12.55 28.66
C ALA A 81 1.34 11.59 28.50
N SER A 82 1.71 11.18 27.29
CA SER A 82 2.80 10.21 27.06
C SER A 82 3.63 10.53 25.82
N ALA A 83 4.94 10.23 25.88
CA ALA A 83 5.86 10.43 24.76
C ALA A 83 5.44 9.64 23.50
N LYS A 84 4.82 8.47 23.67
CA LYS A 84 4.29 7.68 22.55
C LYS A 84 3.13 8.40 21.86
N LEU A 85 2.24 9.01 22.63
CA LEU A 85 1.11 9.78 22.10
C LEU A 85 1.59 11.06 21.41
N SER A 86 2.54 11.79 22.00
CA SER A 86 3.14 12.96 21.34
C SER A 86 3.78 12.59 19.99
N ARG A 87 4.47 11.44 19.91
CA ARG A 87 5.02 10.92 18.64
C ARG A 87 3.93 10.54 17.64
N ALA A 88 2.77 10.03 18.08
CA ALA A 88 1.65 9.73 17.20
C ALA A 88 1.06 11.00 16.58
N PHE A 89 0.80 12.03 17.38
CA PHE A 89 0.34 13.34 16.88
C PHE A 89 1.36 13.98 15.95
N LYS A 90 2.64 14.05 16.34
CA LYS A 90 3.71 14.58 15.49
C LYS A 90 3.80 13.84 14.17
N TYR A 91 3.64 12.51 14.18
CA TYR A 91 3.64 11.73 12.95
C TYR A 91 2.51 12.15 12.02
N VAL A 92 1.25 12.18 12.47
CA VAL A 92 0.15 12.52 11.55
C VAL A 92 0.27 13.95 11.04
N LEU A 93 0.61 14.91 11.91
CA LEU A 93 0.73 16.32 11.54
C LEU A 93 1.87 16.57 10.53
N ASN A 94 3.02 15.93 10.72
CA ASN A 94 4.15 16.04 9.78
C ASN A 94 3.86 15.41 8.41
N HIS A 95 2.88 14.51 8.32
CA HIS A 95 2.57 13.76 7.11
C HIS A 95 1.17 14.07 6.58
N GLU A 96 0.57 15.19 6.99
CA GLU A 96 -0.79 15.58 6.60
C GLU A 96 -0.97 15.59 5.08
N GLU A 97 -0.04 16.22 4.36
CA GLU A 97 -0.08 16.31 2.89
C GLU A 97 -0.09 14.93 2.22
N GLY A 98 0.78 14.01 2.65
CA GLY A 98 0.86 12.69 2.04
C GLY A 98 -0.27 11.74 2.49
N LEU A 99 -0.81 11.90 3.70
CA LEU A 99 -2.01 11.19 4.17
C LEU A 99 -3.28 11.62 3.42
N ARG A 100 -3.27 12.80 2.79
CA ARG A 100 -4.37 13.31 1.95
C ARG A 100 -4.33 12.84 0.51
N GLN A 101 -3.20 12.32 0.01
CA GLN A 101 -3.01 12.06 -1.44
C GLN A 101 -4.04 11.08 -2.02
N TYR A 102 -4.42 10.05 -1.26
CA TYR A 102 -5.43 9.08 -1.72
C TYR A 102 -6.80 9.72 -1.99
N LEU A 103 -7.10 10.92 -1.44
CA LEU A 103 -8.34 11.63 -1.74
C LEU A 103 -8.45 12.08 -3.20
N TYR A 104 -7.30 12.31 -3.85
CA TYR A 104 -7.24 12.96 -5.16
C TYR A 104 -6.99 11.97 -6.31
N ASP A 105 -6.49 10.77 -6.00
CA ASP A 105 -6.21 9.73 -6.98
C ASP A 105 -6.86 8.40 -6.56
N GLY A 106 -7.74 7.89 -7.41
CA GLY A 106 -8.48 6.65 -7.18
C GLY A 106 -7.63 5.37 -7.27
N TYR A 107 -6.44 5.46 -7.87
CA TYR A 107 -5.47 4.38 -7.94
C TYR A 107 -4.60 4.30 -6.68
N ILE A 108 -4.46 5.40 -5.93
CA ILE A 108 -3.71 5.40 -4.68
C ILE A 108 -4.59 4.77 -3.58
N PRO A 109 -4.17 3.65 -2.97
CA PRO A 109 -4.88 3.07 -1.85
C PRO A 109 -4.66 3.90 -0.58
N MET A 110 -5.63 3.87 0.34
CA MET A 110 -5.49 4.52 1.65
C MET A 110 -4.41 3.85 2.53
N THR A 111 -4.08 2.60 2.25
CA THR A 111 -3.07 1.82 2.96
C THR A 111 -2.14 1.11 1.98
N ASN A 112 -0.87 0.99 2.36
CA ASN A 112 0.16 0.23 1.62
C ASN A 112 0.34 -1.18 2.19
N SER A 113 -0.63 -1.69 2.97
CA SER A 113 -0.48 -2.97 3.68
C SER A 113 -0.37 -4.17 2.74
N LEU A 114 -0.92 -4.06 1.53
CA LEU A 114 -0.72 -5.05 0.47
C LEU A 114 0.72 -5.01 -0.04
N ASP A 115 1.21 -3.82 -0.40
CA ASP A 115 2.58 -3.60 -0.88
C ASP A 115 3.61 -4.11 0.14
N GLU A 116 3.41 -3.80 1.42
CA GLU A 116 4.26 -4.29 2.51
C GLU A 116 4.25 -5.80 2.63
N ARG A 117 3.09 -6.45 2.43
CA ARG A 117 3.00 -7.90 2.45
C ARG A 117 3.72 -8.52 1.26
N VAL A 118 3.57 -7.94 0.08
CA VAL A 118 4.15 -8.42 -1.18
C VAL A 118 5.67 -8.25 -1.20
N ILE A 119 6.20 -7.15 -0.65
CA ILE A 119 7.65 -6.91 -0.60
C ILE A 119 8.33 -7.63 0.58
N ARG A 120 7.57 -8.12 1.57
CA ARG A 120 8.13 -8.76 2.77
C ARG A 120 8.97 -10.02 2.49
N PRO A 121 8.57 -10.95 1.60
CA PRO A 121 9.40 -12.10 1.22
C PRO A 121 10.75 -11.65 0.67
N PHE A 122 10.76 -10.63 -0.19
CA PHE A 122 11.99 -10.06 -0.74
C PHE A 122 12.89 -9.47 0.35
N THR A 123 12.35 -8.60 1.20
CA THR A 123 13.14 -7.95 2.27
C THR A 123 13.64 -8.92 3.33
N THR A 124 12.89 -9.99 3.61
CA THR A 124 13.32 -11.07 4.52
C THR A 124 14.37 -11.95 3.84
N GLY A 125 14.16 -12.32 2.57
CA GLY A 125 15.09 -13.12 1.78
C GLY A 125 16.44 -12.44 1.63
N ARG A 126 16.47 -11.13 1.34
CA ARG A 126 17.70 -10.33 1.26
C ARG A 126 18.60 -10.47 2.49
N LYS A 127 18.03 -10.57 3.70
CA LYS A 127 18.82 -10.76 4.93
C LYS A 127 19.46 -12.16 5.01
N ASN A 128 18.90 -13.14 4.31
CA ASN A 128 19.32 -14.53 4.33
C ASN A 128 20.12 -14.94 3.08
N TRP A 129 20.20 -14.10 2.05
CA TRP A 129 20.98 -14.37 0.84
C TRP A 129 22.43 -13.95 1.06
N LEU A 130 23.33 -14.94 1.14
CA LEU A 130 24.76 -14.79 1.44
C LEU A 130 25.54 -13.82 0.53
N PHE A 131 24.97 -13.37 -0.59
CA PHE A 131 25.65 -12.53 -1.59
C PHE A 131 24.82 -11.34 -2.10
N SER A 132 23.80 -10.89 -1.34
CA SER A 132 23.01 -9.70 -1.70
C SER A 132 23.73 -8.38 -1.32
N ALA A 133 24.90 -8.12 -1.91
CA ALA A 133 25.79 -7.03 -1.50
C ALA A 133 25.93 -5.87 -2.49
N SER A 134 25.54 -6.02 -3.77
CA SER A 134 25.72 -4.99 -4.80
C SER A 134 24.40 -4.30 -5.20
N VAL A 135 24.50 -3.06 -5.69
CA VAL A 135 23.36 -2.32 -6.26
C VAL A 135 22.79 -3.06 -7.47
N SER A 136 23.66 -3.50 -8.39
CA SER A 136 23.26 -4.30 -9.56
C SER A 136 22.55 -5.61 -9.19
N GLY A 137 22.98 -6.29 -8.11
CA GLY A 137 22.30 -7.47 -7.59
C GLY A 137 20.91 -7.16 -7.03
N ALA A 138 20.77 -6.00 -6.36
CA ALA A 138 19.48 -5.53 -5.85
C ALA A 138 18.52 -5.18 -7.01
N GLU A 139 19.00 -4.49 -8.04
CA GLU A 139 18.23 -4.17 -9.25
C GLU A 139 17.78 -5.44 -9.99
N SER A 140 18.71 -6.37 -10.22
CA SER A 140 18.40 -7.65 -10.89
C SER A 140 17.34 -8.45 -10.13
N SER A 141 17.46 -8.48 -8.80
CA SER A 141 16.48 -9.16 -7.96
C SER A 141 15.13 -8.43 -7.97
N ALA A 142 15.12 -7.11 -7.93
CA ALA A 142 13.89 -6.32 -8.01
C ALA A 142 13.14 -6.56 -9.33
N ASN A 143 13.85 -6.65 -10.46
CA ASN A 143 13.26 -6.97 -11.76
C ASN A 143 12.60 -8.36 -11.75
N ALA A 144 13.31 -9.38 -11.27
CA ALA A 144 12.79 -10.74 -11.22
C ALA A 144 11.55 -10.86 -10.32
N TYR A 145 11.58 -10.26 -9.12
CA TYR A 145 10.43 -10.27 -8.22
C TYR A 145 9.27 -9.44 -8.78
N SER A 146 9.53 -8.34 -9.49
CA SER A 146 8.47 -7.55 -10.13
C SER A 146 7.70 -8.39 -11.15
N ILE A 147 8.39 -9.19 -11.98
CA ILE A 147 7.76 -10.10 -12.93
C ILE A 147 6.91 -11.15 -12.20
N ILE A 148 7.46 -11.78 -11.16
CA ILE A 148 6.77 -12.81 -10.36
C ILE A 148 5.53 -12.25 -9.67
N GLU A 149 5.63 -11.10 -8.99
CA GLU A 149 4.50 -10.50 -8.27
C GLU A 149 3.45 -9.96 -9.25
N THR A 150 3.84 -9.48 -10.43
CA THR A 150 2.88 -9.10 -11.48
C THR A 150 2.13 -10.34 -12.00
N ALA A 151 2.79 -11.48 -12.18
CA ALA A 151 2.14 -12.72 -12.57
C ALA A 151 1.09 -13.16 -11.53
N LYS A 152 1.46 -13.17 -10.23
CA LYS A 152 0.54 -13.48 -9.13
C LYS A 152 -0.65 -12.51 -9.07
N ALA A 153 -0.40 -11.21 -9.26
CA ALA A 153 -1.44 -10.19 -9.27
C ALA A 153 -2.46 -10.39 -10.41
N ASN A 154 -2.04 -11.03 -11.51
CA ASN A 154 -2.89 -11.41 -12.64
C ASN A 154 -3.46 -12.84 -12.53
N GLY A 155 -3.30 -13.49 -11.37
CA GLY A 155 -3.85 -14.82 -11.10
C GLY A 155 -3.14 -15.96 -11.82
N LEU A 156 -1.86 -15.79 -12.17
CA LEU A 156 -1.06 -16.80 -12.87
C LEU A 156 -0.21 -17.61 -11.89
N ASP A 157 0.10 -18.86 -12.26
CA ASP A 157 1.19 -19.63 -11.69
C ASP A 157 2.53 -19.03 -12.14
N PRO A 158 3.35 -18.49 -11.23
CA PRO A 158 4.59 -17.80 -11.61
C PRO A 158 5.62 -18.70 -12.27
N TYR A 159 5.66 -19.99 -11.92
CA TYR A 159 6.59 -20.94 -12.51
C TYR A 159 6.22 -21.19 -13.97
N LYS A 160 4.94 -21.52 -14.25
CA LYS A 160 4.45 -21.69 -15.63
C LYS A 160 4.66 -20.43 -16.47
N TYR A 161 4.40 -19.26 -15.90
CA TYR A 161 4.58 -17.99 -16.60
C TYR A 161 6.05 -17.75 -16.99
N LEU A 162 6.98 -17.91 -16.05
CA LEU A 162 8.41 -17.78 -16.32
C LEU A 162 8.89 -18.83 -17.33
N THR A 163 8.45 -20.08 -17.21
CA THR A 163 8.77 -21.13 -18.19
C THR A 163 8.27 -20.76 -19.58
N THR A 164 7.04 -20.25 -19.69
CA THR A 164 6.45 -19.82 -20.97
C THR A 164 7.28 -18.70 -21.59
N ILE A 165 7.61 -17.65 -20.83
CA ILE A 165 8.47 -16.57 -21.31
C ILE A 165 9.81 -17.12 -21.79
N PHE A 166 10.52 -17.88 -20.95
CA PHE A 166 11.86 -18.36 -21.29
C PHE A 166 11.88 -19.38 -22.43
N THR A 167 10.77 -20.08 -22.67
CA THR A 167 10.66 -21.04 -23.78
C THR A 167 10.40 -20.35 -25.11
N TYR A 168 9.49 -19.39 -25.14
CA TYR A 168 8.96 -18.88 -26.42
C TYR A 168 9.46 -17.48 -26.79
N LEU A 169 9.73 -16.61 -25.81
CA LEU A 169 10.13 -15.22 -26.06
C LEU A 169 11.51 -15.10 -26.75
N PRO A 170 12.56 -15.89 -26.39
CA PRO A 170 13.86 -15.79 -27.03
C PRO A 170 13.87 -16.12 -28.52
N SER A 171 12.85 -16.83 -29.01
CA SER A 171 12.70 -17.18 -30.42
C SER A 171 12.02 -16.08 -31.25
N GLN A 172 11.58 -14.98 -30.64
CA GLN A 172 10.88 -13.88 -31.30
C GLN A 172 11.85 -12.79 -31.77
N ASP A 173 11.59 -12.20 -32.94
CA ASP A 173 12.32 -11.03 -33.43
C ASP A 173 11.68 -9.74 -32.89
N LEU A 174 11.98 -9.41 -31.64
CA LEU A 174 11.46 -8.21 -30.96
C LEU A 174 12.02 -6.89 -31.52
N ILE A 175 13.10 -6.95 -32.32
CA ILE A 175 13.67 -5.74 -32.95
C ILE A 175 12.79 -5.33 -34.13
N LYS A 176 12.33 -6.29 -34.93
CA LYS A 176 11.43 -6.01 -36.05
C LYS A 176 9.98 -5.89 -35.63
N ASN A 177 9.55 -6.69 -34.65
CA ASN A 177 8.15 -6.80 -34.22
C ASN A 177 8.06 -6.61 -32.69
N PRO A 178 8.28 -5.41 -32.17
CA PRO A 178 8.26 -5.14 -30.73
C PRO A 178 6.91 -5.46 -30.08
N GLU A 179 5.81 -5.34 -30.83
CA GLU A 179 4.44 -5.62 -30.37
C GLU A 179 4.22 -7.08 -29.94
N ILE A 180 5.06 -8.02 -30.38
CA ILE A 180 4.99 -9.42 -29.94
C ILE A 180 5.12 -9.53 -28.42
N ILE A 181 5.81 -8.58 -27.77
CA ILE A 181 5.94 -8.58 -26.31
C ILE A 181 4.58 -8.53 -25.61
N ASP A 182 3.56 -7.91 -26.22
CA ASP A 182 2.22 -7.79 -25.66
C ASP A 182 1.53 -9.15 -25.49
N GLU A 183 1.84 -10.12 -26.36
CA GLU A 183 1.35 -11.50 -26.25
C GLU A 183 1.92 -12.23 -25.03
N PHE A 184 3.06 -11.79 -24.51
CA PHE A 184 3.71 -12.36 -23.34
C PHE A 184 3.40 -11.60 -22.05
N LEU A 185 2.61 -10.53 -22.10
CA LEU A 185 2.23 -9.79 -20.90
C LEU A 185 1.25 -10.61 -20.04
N PRO A 186 1.25 -10.41 -18.71
CA PRO A 186 0.45 -11.23 -17.78
C PRO A 186 -1.05 -11.22 -18.06
N TRP A 187 -1.58 -10.19 -18.72
CA TRP A 187 -2.99 -10.03 -19.04
C TRP A 187 -3.36 -10.48 -20.47
N SER A 188 -2.40 -10.94 -21.27
CA SER A 188 -2.68 -11.40 -22.62
C SER A 188 -3.54 -12.67 -22.63
N GLU A 189 -4.35 -12.87 -23.66
CA GLU A 189 -5.16 -14.08 -23.79
C GLU A 189 -4.32 -15.36 -23.81
N PHE A 190 -3.17 -15.31 -24.51
CA PHE A 190 -2.23 -16.43 -24.60
C PHE A 190 -1.71 -16.84 -23.22
N VAL A 191 -1.19 -15.88 -22.44
CA VAL A 191 -0.66 -16.15 -21.10
C VAL A 191 -1.77 -16.58 -20.14
N GLN A 192 -2.91 -15.90 -20.16
CA GLN A 192 -4.05 -16.21 -19.30
C GLN A 192 -4.60 -17.62 -19.53
N LYS A 193 -4.51 -18.14 -20.75
CA LYS A 193 -4.93 -19.51 -21.09
C LYS A 193 -3.92 -20.57 -20.66
N ASN A 194 -2.62 -20.29 -20.77
CA ASN A 194 -1.57 -21.30 -20.59
C ASN A 194 -0.92 -21.30 -19.19
N CYS A 195 -1.03 -20.21 -18.43
CA CYS A 195 -0.27 -20.00 -17.21
C CYS A 195 -1.12 -19.91 -15.92
N LYS A 196 -2.42 -20.23 -15.96
CA LYS A 196 -3.26 -20.38 -14.76
C LYS A 196 -3.01 -21.68 -14.01
#